data_AF-A0A931XXZ2-F1
#
_entry.id   AF-A0A931XXZ2-F1
#
_cell.length_a   1.000
_cell.length_b   1.000
_cell.length_c   1.000
_cell.angle_alpha   90.00
_cell.angle_beta   90.00
_cell.angle_gamma   90.00
#
_symmetry.space_group_name_H-M   'P 1'
#
loop_
_entity.id
_entity.type
_entity.pdbx_description
1 polymer ?
#
loop_
_entity_poly.entity_id
_entity_poly.type
_entity_poly.pdbx_seq_one_letter_code
_entity_poly.pdbx_strand_id
1 'polypeptide(L)'
;MKRSWLVALAVLLTGCVVDQASDHPSHDHDEALGVARSALTVDQEIAKASCSTSSAVVQGLSQQILDEIALCLKPGVLVKVPSDSKIDNDSVHPYLLKPAYDALKKAAASRADVIHVSSMFRTVVQQYFLWRRSSCYPAVATPGSSNHETGIAIDVSDPDNSTFRSVLGANGFKWLGSFDRFHFDYVGAGAVNLRGQDVLAFQRLWNRNNPGDKIAEDGDWGPQTESRLRKSPAGGFATGADCGPPPPPPVKPWPALEIEAAAEGADRFSDGASTAIVDVMEGDEYLVNLVVRNVGNEVAKDVTLGVWIEEPFVVAVRYDIESDWGHEGTFEINDANARADNPQHDGPGSAFALKINGLSPKETKRVRVKAKAARYSIGLADAPDVRVWVKDVPGVYTKEDFGAKATNVDGRQTYNAGDLKAWAPVDIYSRVRWSFDGGMLEGWNEGGAAEVNAEDESKGLVVTTTGDAPQAIGPETSFAAADWPAIALKASSTLSGPAKIWFTTADAPGFDAARSLDVTLPGSETREVVVRLADHPAWQGTITRLRIDPPAGAGTVAFDEIRMTDGGGIPAPTTPAAAPDGGGGDMAGACGCRTTAGAPSLPALTLMGALAALRRRRRRP
;
A
#
# COMPACT_ATOMS: atom_id res chain seq x y z
N MET A 1 -66.25 -25.59 -2.69
CA MET A 1 -66.50 -27.05 -2.59
C MET A 1 -65.70 -27.53 -1.37
N LYS A 2 -66.36 -28.01 -0.29
CA LYS A 2 -66.49 -29.44 0.09
C LYS A 2 -65.15 -30.23 0.00
N ARG A 3 -64.65 -30.93 1.02
CA ARG A 3 -65.10 -31.11 2.43
C ARG A 3 -63.95 -31.73 3.25
N SER A 4 -63.86 -31.42 4.54
CA SER A 4 -62.97 -32.10 5.51
C SER A 4 -63.34 -33.58 5.73
N TRP A 5 -62.39 -34.39 6.19
CA TRP A 5 -62.64 -35.61 6.97
C TRP A 5 -61.71 -35.67 8.20
N LEU A 6 -62.28 -36.04 9.34
CA LEU A 6 -61.57 -36.42 10.58
C LEU A 6 -61.09 -37.89 10.46
N VAL A 7 -60.29 -38.48 11.35
CA VAL A 7 -60.61 -38.90 12.74
C VAL A 7 -59.34 -39.22 13.53
N ALA A 8 -59.37 -39.04 14.84
CA ALA A 8 -58.38 -39.50 15.80
C ALA A 8 -59.03 -40.39 16.89
N LEU A 9 -58.37 -41.48 17.28
CA LEU A 9 -58.45 -42.26 18.54
C LEU A 9 -57.44 -43.44 18.41
N ALA A 10 -56.88 -44.09 19.44
CA ALA A 10 -57.10 -44.04 20.89
C ALA A 10 -55.78 -44.31 21.66
N VAL A 11 -55.83 -44.37 23.00
CA VAL A 11 -54.68 -44.29 23.93
C VAL A 11 -54.68 -45.43 24.96
N LEU A 12 -53.48 -45.88 25.34
CA LEU A 12 -53.08 -46.69 26.52
C LEU A 12 -53.64 -48.12 26.72
N LEU A 13 -52.74 -49.03 27.12
CA LEU A 13 -52.84 -49.76 28.39
C LEU A 13 -51.49 -50.39 28.81
N THR A 14 -51.18 -50.29 30.10
CA THR A 14 -50.00 -50.88 30.77
C THR A 14 -50.29 -52.28 31.31
N GLY A 15 -49.26 -53.14 31.40
CA GLY A 15 -49.32 -54.44 32.08
C GLY A 15 -48.16 -54.63 33.08
N CYS A 16 -48.43 -55.28 34.21
CA CYS A 16 -47.46 -55.58 35.28
C CYS A 16 -47.68 -57.00 35.85
N VAL A 17 -46.68 -57.52 36.58
CA VAL A 17 -46.73 -58.68 37.54
C VAL A 17 -46.79 -60.09 36.89
N VAL A 18 -46.08 -61.16 37.33
CA VAL A 18 -44.81 -61.41 38.11
C VAL A 18 -44.48 -62.94 38.04
N ASP A 19 -43.33 -63.38 38.59
CA ASP A 19 -42.91 -64.78 38.94
C ASP A 19 -42.41 -65.74 37.82
N GLN A 20 -41.49 -66.69 38.06
CA GLN A 20 -40.30 -66.77 38.96
C GLN A 20 -39.41 -67.99 38.55
N ALA A 21 -38.26 -68.21 39.23
CA ALA A 21 -37.27 -69.31 39.13
C ALA A 21 -36.14 -69.17 38.07
N SER A 22 -34.86 -69.49 38.33
CA SER A 22 -34.19 -70.01 39.55
C SER A 22 -32.67 -69.70 39.61
N ASP A 23 -32.07 -69.85 40.80
CA ASP A 23 -30.72 -69.44 41.27
C ASP A 23 -29.44 -69.85 40.49
N HIS A 24 -28.49 -68.89 40.44
CA HIS A 24 -27.14 -68.81 41.09
C HIS A 24 -26.38 -70.09 41.56
N PRO A 25 -25.03 -70.06 41.79
CA PRO A 25 -24.16 -68.95 42.30
C PRO A 25 -22.77 -68.81 41.57
N SER A 26 -21.71 -68.10 42.03
CA SER A 26 -21.50 -66.72 42.59
C SER A 26 -19.98 -66.43 42.79
N HIS A 27 -19.52 -65.17 42.71
CA HIS A 27 -18.18 -64.65 43.16
C HIS A 27 -16.91 -65.17 42.41
N ASP A 28 -15.80 -64.43 42.20
CA ASP A 28 -15.39 -63.04 42.52
C ASP A 28 -14.24 -62.57 41.56
N HIS A 29 -13.81 -61.29 41.68
CA HIS A 29 -12.56 -60.64 41.21
C HIS A 29 -12.51 -59.83 39.89
N ASP A 30 -12.50 -58.51 40.07
CA ASP A 30 -11.59 -57.49 39.51
C ASP A 30 -11.16 -57.50 38.03
N GLU A 31 -11.59 -56.48 37.27
CA GLU A 31 -10.66 -55.74 36.38
C GLU A 31 -10.93 -54.23 36.35
N ALA A 32 -9.83 -53.48 36.20
CA ALA A 32 -9.64 -52.09 36.55
C ALA A 32 -10.38 -51.02 35.72
N LEU A 33 -10.77 -49.96 36.45
CA LEU A 33 -10.70 -48.54 36.08
C LEU A 33 -10.12 -48.20 34.69
N GLY A 34 -10.97 -47.64 33.81
CA GLY A 34 -10.54 -47.08 32.54
C GLY A 34 -9.58 -45.90 32.71
N VAL A 35 -8.32 -46.08 32.32
CA VAL A 35 -7.27 -45.06 32.40
C VAL A 35 -7.56 -43.90 31.44
N ALA A 36 -7.70 -42.69 31.97
CA ALA A 36 -7.66 -41.48 31.16
C ALA A 36 -6.30 -41.37 30.47
N ARG A 37 -6.26 -41.56 29.14
CA ARG A 37 -5.03 -41.35 28.35
C ARG A 37 -4.65 -39.88 28.42
N SER A 38 -3.52 -39.58 29.07
CA SER A 38 -2.88 -38.27 28.99
C SER A 38 -2.64 -37.90 27.53
N ALA A 39 -3.00 -36.68 27.13
CA ALA A 39 -2.65 -36.15 25.82
C ALA A 39 -1.13 -36.24 25.62
N LEU A 40 -0.70 -36.72 24.46
CA LEU A 40 0.71 -36.92 24.14
C LEU A 40 1.39 -35.57 23.95
N THR A 41 2.65 -35.45 24.39
CA THR A 41 3.41 -34.22 24.20
C THR A 41 3.88 -34.07 22.75
N VAL A 42 4.25 -32.85 22.34
CA VAL A 42 4.83 -32.57 21.03
C VAL A 42 6.01 -33.50 20.71
N ASP A 43 6.95 -33.71 21.64
CA ASP A 43 8.07 -34.65 21.43
C ASP A 43 7.60 -36.11 21.30
N GLN A 44 6.56 -36.53 22.03
CA GLN A 44 6.03 -37.89 21.98
C GLN A 44 5.29 -38.19 20.66
N GLU A 45 4.58 -37.21 20.10
CA GLU A 45 4.00 -37.36 18.75
C GLU A 45 5.07 -37.25 17.65
N ILE A 46 6.06 -36.36 17.83
CA ILE A 46 7.16 -36.25 16.88
C ILE A 46 7.92 -37.57 16.74
N ALA A 47 8.19 -38.25 17.85
CA ALA A 47 8.88 -39.55 17.87
C ALA A 47 8.10 -40.70 17.19
N LYS A 48 6.80 -40.56 16.93
CA LYS A 48 5.97 -41.60 16.29
C LYS A 48 5.82 -41.44 14.79
N ALA A 49 5.89 -40.22 14.28
CA ALA A 49 5.71 -39.95 12.85
C ALA A 49 7.02 -40.08 12.07
N SER A 50 6.96 -40.82 10.95
CA SER A 50 8.01 -40.96 9.93
C SER A 50 8.25 -39.64 9.17
N CYS A 51 8.95 -39.65 8.02
CA CYS A 51 9.11 -38.49 7.12
C CYS A 51 7.79 -38.04 6.42
N SER A 52 6.66 -38.08 7.12
CA SER A 52 5.41 -37.46 6.68
C SER A 52 5.52 -35.94 6.79
N THR A 53 5.13 -35.23 5.73
CA THR A 53 4.99 -33.76 5.71
C THR A 53 3.81 -33.26 6.56
N SER A 54 2.87 -34.14 6.92
CA SER A 54 1.67 -33.74 7.64
C SER A 54 1.96 -33.38 9.10
N SER A 55 1.95 -32.08 9.40
CA SER A 55 1.99 -31.56 10.77
C SER A 55 0.68 -31.74 11.54
N ALA A 56 -0.27 -32.56 11.05
CA ALA A 56 -1.59 -32.73 11.66
C ALA A 56 -1.53 -33.16 13.14
N VAL A 57 -0.51 -33.93 13.53
CA VAL A 57 -0.32 -34.38 14.92
C VAL A 57 -0.03 -33.25 15.92
N VAL A 58 0.39 -32.06 15.45
CA VAL A 58 0.56 -30.85 16.28
C VAL A 58 -0.46 -29.75 15.95
N GLN A 59 -1.47 -30.04 15.12
CA GLN A 59 -2.41 -29.04 14.60
C GLN A 59 -3.23 -28.38 15.72
N GLY A 60 -3.57 -29.11 16.80
CA GLY A 60 -4.33 -28.54 17.91
C GLY A 60 -3.58 -27.41 18.65
N LEU A 61 -2.31 -27.66 19.01
CA LEU A 61 -1.45 -26.61 19.59
C LEU A 61 -1.12 -25.51 18.58
N SER A 62 -0.93 -25.87 17.32
CA SER A 62 -0.66 -24.92 16.23
C SER A 62 -1.83 -23.94 16.01
N GLN A 63 -3.07 -24.44 16.03
CA GLN A 63 -4.26 -23.61 15.93
C GLN A 63 -4.38 -22.67 17.13
N GLN A 64 -4.10 -23.11 18.36
CA GLN A 64 -4.12 -22.23 19.53
C GLN A 64 -3.08 -21.10 19.43
N ILE A 65 -1.88 -21.38 18.91
CA ILE A 65 -0.85 -20.36 18.66
C ILE A 65 -1.34 -19.34 17.62
N LEU A 66 -1.95 -19.80 16.52
CA LEU A 66 -2.56 -18.93 15.52
C LEU A 66 -3.72 -18.10 16.10
N ASP A 67 -4.57 -18.69 16.94
CA ASP A 67 -5.68 -17.99 17.60
C ASP A 67 -5.17 -16.90 18.56
N GLU A 68 -4.11 -17.14 19.33
CA GLU A 68 -3.50 -16.13 20.21
C GLU A 68 -2.90 -14.97 19.40
N ILE A 69 -2.33 -15.23 18.21
CA ILE A 69 -1.92 -14.15 17.28
C ILE A 69 -3.13 -13.37 16.77
N ALA A 70 -4.09 -14.07 16.18
CA ALA A 70 -5.21 -13.50 15.43
C ALA A 70 -6.26 -12.81 16.32
N LEU A 71 -6.37 -13.23 17.58
CA LEU A 71 -7.31 -12.65 18.55
C LEU A 71 -6.61 -11.67 19.50
N CYS A 72 -5.37 -11.94 19.94
CA CYS A 72 -4.79 -11.23 21.09
C CYS A 72 -3.51 -10.42 20.81
N LEU A 73 -2.67 -10.77 19.82
CA LEU A 73 -1.41 -10.05 19.55
C LEU A 73 -1.52 -9.06 18.38
N LYS A 74 -2.10 -9.50 17.26
CA LYS A 74 -2.18 -8.73 16.01
C LYS A 74 -3.50 -9.01 15.26
N PRO A 75 -4.66 -8.57 15.78
CA PRO A 75 -5.94 -8.77 15.10
C PRO A 75 -5.95 -8.24 13.67
N GLY A 76 -6.47 -9.05 12.73
CA GLY A 76 -6.59 -8.70 11.31
C GLY A 76 -5.29 -8.71 10.50
N VAL A 77 -4.11 -8.96 11.10
CA VAL A 77 -2.82 -8.92 10.38
C VAL A 77 -2.64 -10.13 9.45
N LEU A 78 -3.06 -11.31 9.92
CA LEU A 78 -3.12 -12.55 9.16
C LEU A 78 -4.56 -12.75 8.67
N VAL A 79 -4.72 -12.98 7.38
CA VAL A 79 -6.02 -13.26 6.73
C VAL A 79 -6.02 -14.67 6.16
N LYS A 80 -7.18 -15.32 6.21
CA LYS A 80 -7.35 -16.66 5.67
C LYS A 80 -7.41 -16.61 4.13
N VAL A 81 -6.58 -17.40 3.48
CA VAL A 81 -6.53 -17.56 2.03
C VAL A 81 -7.49 -18.70 1.64
N PRO A 82 -8.64 -18.42 0.98
CA PRO A 82 -9.54 -19.47 0.51
C PRO A 82 -8.92 -20.24 -0.66
N SER A 83 -9.34 -21.49 -0.85
CA SER A 83 -9.21 -22.16 -2.14
C SER A 83 -10.36 -21.71 -3.06
N ASP A 84 -10.06 -21.36 -4.30
CA ASP A 84 -11.02 -20.91 -5.30
C ASP A 84 -10.62 -21.39 -6.72
N SER A 85 -11.18 -20.80 -7.78
CA SER A 85 -10.88 -21.17 -9.17
C SER A 85 -9.52 -20.67 -9.70
N LYS A 86 -8.73 -19.98 -8.86
CA LYS A 86 -7.42 -19.38 -9.19
C LYS A 86 -6.33 -19.73 -8.20
N ILE A 87 -6.67 -19.96 -6.93
CA ILE A 87 -5.75 -20.44 -5.90
C ILE A 87 -6.26 -21.80 -5.39
N ASP A 88 -5.47 -22.84 -5.58
CA ASP A 88 -5.67 -24.13 -4.91
C ASP A 88 -4.70 -24.22 -3.73
N ASN A 89 -5.17 -24.66 -2.56
CA ASN A 89 -4.48 -24.43 -1.30
C ASN A 89 -4.60 -25.64 -0.36
N ASP A 90 -3.50 -26.37 -0.24
CA ASP A 90 -3.34 -27.55 0.62
C ASP A 90 -2.73 -27.20 2.00
N SER A 91 -2.51 -25.92 2.30
CA SER A 91 -1.79 -25.54 3.52
C SER A 91 -2.59 -25.80 4.80
N VAL A 92 -1.94 -26.43 5.79
CA VAL A 92 -2.53 -26.73 7.12
C VAL A 92 -3.00 -25.47 7.85
N HIS A 93 -2.29 -24.34 7.69
CA HIS A 93 -2.75 -23.02 8.09
C HIS A 93 -2.75 -22.12 6.84
N PRO A 94 -3.88 -22.04 6.13
CA PRO A 94 -4.02 -21.25 4.91
C PRO A 94 -4.18 -19.77 5.27
N TYR A 95 -3.12 -19.18 5.82
CA TYR A 95 -3.10 -17.80 6.29
C TYR A 95 -1.85 -17.10 5.75
N LEU A 96 -2.01 -15.84 5.36
CA LEU A 96 -0.93 -14.95 4.97
C LEU A 96 -1.15 -13.58 5.59
N LEU A 97 -0.08 -12.79 5.64
CA LEU A 97 -0.16 -11.36 5.87
C LEU A 97 -1.09 -10.73 4.81
N LYS A 98 -1.96 -9.79 5.18
CA LYS A 98 -2.98 -9.25 4.24
C LYS A 98 -2.38 -8.76 2.90
N PRO A 99 -1.35 -7.89 2.83
CA PRO A 99 -0.74 -7.51 1.56
C PRO A 99 -0.15 -8.68 0.75
N ALA A 100 0.38 -9.71 1.42
CA ALA A 100 0.86 -10.93 0.75
C ALA A 100 -0.29 -11.74 0.14
N TYR A 101 -1.44 -11.85 0.82
CA TYR A 101 -2.64 -12.46 0.23
C TYR A 101 -3.19 -11.64 -0.95
N ASP A 102 -3.32 -10.33 -0.79
CA ASP A 102 -3.82 -9.44 -1.85
C ASP A 102 -2.93 -9.53 -3.11
N ALA A 103 -1.61 -9.57 -2.92
CA ALA A 103 -0.64 -9.77 -3.98
C ALA A 103 -0.71 -11.17 -4.62
N LEU A 104 -0.85 -12.24 -3.83
CA LEU A 104 -1.05 -13.60 -4.35
C LEU A 104 -2.33 -13.69 -5.20
N LYS A 105 -3.40 -13.03 -4.75
CA LYS A 105 -4.66 -12.94 -5.48
C LYS A 105 -4.52 -12.17 -6.79
N LYS A 106 -3.78 -11.05 -6.82
CA LYS A 106 -3.46 -10.30 -8.04
C LYS A 106 -2.65 -11.16 -9.03
N ALA A 107 -1.63 -11.87 -8.52
CA ALA A 107 -0.83 -12.81 -9.32
C ALA A 107 -1.67 -13.96 -9.91
N ALA A 108 -2.58 -14.53 -9.13
CA ALA A 108 -3.46 -15.60 -9.59
C ALA A 108 -4.53 -15.11 -10.59
N ALA A 109 -5.04 -13.89 -10.42
CA ALA A 109 -6.01 -13.28 -11.33
C ALA A 109 -5.43 -13.02 -12.73
N SER A 110 -4.15 -12.63 -12.83
CA SER A 110 -3.44 -12.36 -14.09
C SER A 110 -3.08 -13.60 -14.93
N ARG A 111 -3.72 -14.75 -14.67
CA ARG A 111 -3.40 -16.04 -15.30
C ARG A 111 -4.63 -16.81 -15.76
N ALA A 112 -4.44 -17.68 -16.75
CA ALA A 112 -5.38 -18.75 -17.05
C ALA A 112 -5.32 -19.85 -15.95
N ASP A 113 -4.12 -20.37 -15.67
CA ASP A 113 -3.87 -21.50 -14.77
C ASP A 113 -4.06 -21.19 -13.28
N VAL A 114 -4.34 -22.23 -12.52
CA VAL A 114 -4.44 -22.21 -11.04
C VAL A 114 -3.06 -22.21 -10.41
N ILE A 115 -2.86 -21.39 -9.36
CA ILE A 115 -1.67 -21.46 -8.51
C ILE A 115 -1.93 -22.46 -7.38
N HIS A 116 -1.23 -23.59 -7.40
CA HIS A 116 -1.26 -24.59 -6.31
C HIS A 116 -0.26 -24.21 -5.23
N VAL A 117 -0.74 -23.92 -4.01
CA VAL A 117 0.06 -23.55 -2.84
C VAL A 117 0.01 -24.66 -1.80
N SER A 118 1.19 -25.20 -1.45
CA SER A 118 1.35 -26.31 -0.50
C SER A 118 1.59 -25.86 0.95
N SER A 119 2.23 -24.70 1.15
CA SER A 119 2.45 -24.11 2.48
C SER A 119 2.32 -22.59 2.45
N MET A 120 1.81 -22.03 3.55
CA MET A 120 1.72 -20.60 3.83
C MET A 120 2.30 -20.33 5.23
N PHE A 121 1.61 -19.58 6.10
CA PHE A 121 1.99 -19.41 7.50
C PHE A 121 2.24 -20.76 8.21
N ARG A 122 3.38 -20.88 8.90
CA ARG A 122 3.69 -22.01 9.78
C ARG A 122 4.06 -21.47 11.16
N THR A 123 3.42 -21.98 12.19
CA THR A 123 3.74 -21.64 13.59
C THR A 123 5.02 -22.31 14.08
N VAL A 124 5.62 -21.78 15.14
CA VAL A 124 6.79 -22.33 15.83
C VAL A 124 6.69 -23.82 16.19
N VAL A 125 5.50 -24.35 16.51
CA VAL A 125 5.33 -25.79 16.77
C VAL A 125 5.40 -26.64 15.48
N GLN A 126 4.91 -26.13 14.35
CA GLN A 126 5.07 -26.78 13.04
C GLN A 126 6.52 -26.64 12.54
N GLN A 127 7.14 -25.48 12.74
CA GLN A 127 8.54 -25.29 12.38
C GLN A 127 9.44 -26.19 13.23
N TYR A 128 9.15 -26.37 14.52
CA TYR A 128 9.83 -27.34 15.40
C TYR A 128 9.60 -28.79 14.93
N PHE A 129 8.38 -29.14 14.53
CA PHE A 129 8.06 -30.44 13.94
C PHE A 129 8.89 -30.73 12.67
N LEU A 130 9.08 -29.75 11.79
CA LEU A 130 9.93 -29.88 10.60
C LEU A 130 11.42 -29.91 10.98
N TRP A 131 11.87 -29.04 11.87
CA TRP A 131 13.28 -28.90 12.28
C TRP A 131 13.81 -30.18 12.94
N ARG A 132 13.01 -30.83 13.79
CA ARG A 132 13.32 -32.16 14.36
C ARG A 132 13.38 -33.28 13.32
N ARG A 133 13.00 -33.02 12.07
CA ARG A 133 13.06 -33.92 10.90
C ARG A 133 13.81 -33.31 9.72
N SER A 134 14.74 -32.39 9.97
CA SER A 134 15.55 -31.75 8.91
C SER A 134 16.27 -32.74 7.98
N SER A 135 16.55 -33.97 8.42
CA SER A 135 17.07 -35.05 7.57
C SER A 135 16.11 -35.52 6.44
N CYS A 136 14.81 -35.22 6.54
CA CYS A 136 13.80 -35.55 5.54
C CYS A 136 13.63 -34.47 4.46
N TYR A 137 14.24 -33.28 4.62
CA TYR A 137 13.91 -32.07 3.85
C TYR A 137 15.17 -31.29 3.43
N PRO A 138 15.19 -30.63 2.25
CA PRO A 138 16.38 -29.94 1.75
C PRO A 138 16.69 -28.62 2.49
N ALA A 139 15.66 -27.96 3.00
CA ALA A 139 15.73 -26.62 3.59
C ALA A 139 14.80 -26.55 4.81
N VAL A 140 15.38 -26.43 6.01
CA VAL A 140 14.59 -26.24 7.25
C VAL A 140 15.30 -25.30 8.20
N ALA A 141 14.69 -24.13 8.44
CA ALA A 141 15.14 -23.16 9.43
C ALA A 141 14.93 -23.68 10.87
N THR A 142 15.75 -23.20 11.80
CA THR A 142 15.49 -23.33 13.25
C THR A 142 14.18 -22.60 13.59
N PRO A 143 13.38 -23.06 14.57
CA PRO A 143 12.16 -22.34 14.98
C PRO A 143 12.48 -20.91 15.47
N GLY A 144 11.54 -19.99 15.30
CA GLY A 144 11.72 -18.54 15.42
C GLY A 144 12.50 -17.88 14.25
N SER A 145 13.11 -18.67 13.36
CA SER A 145 13.95 -18.16 12.26
C SER A 145 13.39 -18.42 10.84
N SER A 146 12.29 -19.17 10.71
CA SER A 146 11.64 -19.44 9.41
C SER A 146 10.91 -18.23 8.86
N ASN A 147 10.84 -18.10 7.53
CA ASN A 147 10.04 -17.04 6.91
C ASN A 147 8.53 -17.37 6.94
N HIS A 148 8.16 -18.65 7.03
CA HIS A 148 6.75 -19.03 7.23
C HIS A 148 6.20 -18.61 8.60
N GLU A 149 7.04 -18.48 9.62
CA GLU A 149 6.67 -17.93 10.94
C GLU A 149 6.37 -16.42 10.87
N THR A 150 6.66 -15.77 9.74
CA THR A 150 6.41 -14.32 9.52
C THR A 150 5.17 -14.02 8.66
N GLY A 151 4.48 -15.04 8.15
CA GLY A 151 3.22 -14.89 7.40
C GLY A 151 3.35 -14.36 5.96
N ILE A 152 4.56 -14.10 5.48
CA ILE A 152 4.82 -13.62 4.10
C ILE A 152 5.26 -14.71 3.11
N ALA A 153 5.56 -15.93 3.59
CA ALA A 153 6.10 -16.99 2.75
C ALA A 153 5.03 -17.92 2.17
N ILE A 154 5.22 -18.35 0.92
CA ILE A 154 4.43 -19.41 0.25
C ILE A 154 5.35 -20.44 -0.41
N ASP A 155 4.93 -21.71 -0.37
CA ASP A 155 5.54 -22.80 -1.17
C ASP A 155 4.58 -23.22 -2.29
N VAL A 156 4.94 -23.01 -3.56
CA VAL A 156 4.12 -23.40 -4.72
C VAL A 156 4.50 -24.78 -5.26
N SER A 157 3.51 -25.57 -5.67
CA SER A 157 3.71 -26.98 -6.06
C SER A 157 4.27 -27.21 -7.49
N ASP A 158 4.77 -26.17 -8.16
CA ASP A 158 5.36 -26.27 -9.52
C ASP A 158 6.81 -26.80 -9.44
N PRO A 159 7.13 -27.97 -10.06
CA PRO A 159 8.42 -28.64 -9.93
C PRO A 159 9.64 -27.82 -10.37
N ASP A 160 9.47 -26.90 -11.33
CA ASP A 160 10.54 -26.01 -11.82
C ASP A 160 10.28 -24.54 -11.46
N ASN A 161 9.11 -24.23 -10.91
CA ASN A 161 8.51 -22.92 -10.58
C ASN A 161 8.62 -21.84 -11.66
N SER A 162 9.11 -22.18 -12.86
CA SER A 162 9.35 -21.28 -13.99
C SER A 162 8.07 -20.60 -14.46
N THR A 163 6.93 -21.28 -14.33
CA THR A 163 5.63 -20.77 -14.74
C THR A 163 5.13 -19.67 -13.80
N PHE A 164 5.45 -19.76 -12.50
CA PHE A 164 5.00 -18.80 -11.48
C PHE A 164 6.04 -17.74 -11.08
N ARG A 165 7.35 -17.98 -11.29
CA ARG A 165 8.42 -17.02 -10.93
C ARG A 165 8.18 -15.59 -11.44
N SER A 166 7.80 -15.46 -12.72
CA SER A 166 7.59 -14.14 -13.34
C SER A 166 6.40 -13.42 -12.73
N VAL A 167 5.24 -14.08 -12.65
CA VAL A 167 4.00 -13.46 -12.15
C VAL A 167 4.07 -13.12 -10.66
N LEU A 168 4.68 -14.00 -9.85
CA LEU A 168 4.85 -13.77 -8.43
C LEU A 168 5.87 -12.64 -8.22
N GLY A 169 6.97 -12.63 -9.00
CA GLY A 169 7.94 -11.53 -9.03
C GLY A 169 7.32 -10.17 -9.34
N ALA A 170 6.50 -10.09 -10.38
CA ALA A 170 5.77 -8.88 -10.77
C ALA A 170 4.75 -8.41 -9.70
N ASN A 171 4.34 -9.29 -8.80
CA ASN A 171 3.43 -8.98 -7.68
C ASN A 171 4.17 -8.95 -6.33
N GLY A 172 5.48 -8.66 -6.32
CA GLY A 172 6.23 -8.39 -5.09
C GLY A 172 6.66 -9.63 -4.29
N PHE A 173 6.58 -10.83 -4.86
CA PHE A 173 7.16 -12.04 -4.27
C PHE A 173 8.58 -12.31 -4.78
N LYS A 174 9.52 -12.46 -3.86
CA LYS A 174 10.90 -12.84 -4.15
C LYS A 174 11.07 -14.35 -4.05
N TRP A 175 11.46 -14.98 -5.16
CA TRP A 175 11.90 -16.39 -5.16
C TRP A 175 13.17 -16.56 -4.32
N LEU A 176 13.20 -17.56 -3.44
CA LEU A 176 14.31 -17.75 -2.48
C LEU A 176 15.58 -18.34 -3.12
N GLY A 177 15.44 -19.01 -4.26
CA GLY A 177 16.55 -19.53 -5.06
C GLY A 177 16.58 -21.05 -5.20
N SER A 178 17.58 -21.60 -5.89
CA SER A 178 17.63 -23.03 -6.21
C SER A 178 17.85 -23.95 -5.01
N PHE A 179 18.19 -23.42 -3.83
CA PHE A 179 18.32 -24.19 -2.59
C PHE A 179 16.95 -24.59 -2.02
N ASP A 180 15.94 -23.74 -2.21
CA ASP A 180 14.55 -24.03 -1.90
C ASP A 180 13.68 -23.52 -3.06
N ARG A 181 13.55 -24.37 -4.09
CA ARG A 181 12.98 -23.95 -5.38
C ARG A 181 11.49 -23.59 -5.30
N PHE A 182 10.77 -24.08 -4.30
CA PHE A 182 9.32 -23.86 -4.17
C PHE A 182 8.97 -22.57 -3.42
N HIS A 183 9.92 -22.06 -2.62
CA HIS A 183 9.71 -20.97 -1.67
C HIS A 183 9.72 -19.59 -2.32
N PHE A 184 8.72 -18.78 -1.97
CA PHE A 184 8.64 -17.34 -2.27
C PHE A 184 8.32 -16.53 -1.02
N ASP A 185 9.05 -15.44 -0.79
CA ASP A 185 8.76 -14.45 0.26
C ASP A 185 8.08 -13.21 -0.33
N TYR A 186 6.95 -12.77 0.22
CA TYR A 186 6.42 -11.44 -0.10
C TYR A 186 7.33 -10.33 0.46
N VAL A 187 7.80 -9.45 -0.42
CA VAL A 187 8.69 -8.31 -0.12
C VAL A 187 8.13 -6.98 -0.64
N GLY A 188 6.86 -6.95 -1.04
CA GLY A 188 6.17 -5.75 -1.52
C GLY A 188 5.75 -4.78 -0.40
N ALA A 189 5.07 -3.70 -0.80
CA ALA A 189 4.59 -2.67 0.11
C ALA A 189 3.66 -3.23 1.21
N GLY A 190 3.72 -2.65 2.42
CA GLY A 190 2.93 -3.11 3.56
C GLY A 190 3.38 -4.44 4.18
N ALA A 191 4.46 -5.06 3.72
CA ALA A 191 5.06 -6.21 4.40
C ALA A 191 5.55 -5.84 5.81
N VAL A 192 4.88 -6.34 6.85
CA VAL A 192 5.29 -6.19 8.25
C VAL A 192 5.94 -7.47 8.77
N ASN A 193 6.99 -7.31 9.58
CA ASN A 193 7.76 -8.43 10.10
C ASN A 193 7.08 -9.05 11.35
N LEU A 194 6.36 -10.16 11.16
CA LEU A 194 5.70 -10.90 12.26
C LEU A 194 6.62 -11.89 13.01
N ARG A 195 7.94 -11.87 12.76
CA ARG A 195 8.90 -12.78 13.41
C ARG A 195 8.79 -12.72 14.93
N GLY A 196 8.72 -13.90 15.55
CA GLY A 196 8.61 -14.05 17.00
C GLY A 196 7.21 -13.81 17.57
N GLN A 197 6.22 -13.37 16.78
CA GLN A 197 4.84 -13.21 17.28
C GLN A 197 4.18 -14.55 17.62
N ASP A 198 4.50 -15.60 16.88
CA ASP A 198 4.04 -16.97 17.12
C ASP A 198 4.78 -17.65 18.28
N VAL A 199 6.06 -17.32 18.45
CA VAL A 199 6.86 -17.68 19.64
C VAL A 199 6.27 -17.02 20.90
N LEU A 200 5.95 -15.72 20.83
CA LEU A 200 5.29 -14.97 21.91
C LEU A 200 3.91 -15.54 22.24
N ALA A 201 3.13 -15.88 21.22
CA ALA A 201 1.85 -16.56 21.39
C ALA A 201 1.99 -17.89 22.13
N PHE A 202 2.98 -18.71 21.76
CA PHE A 202 3.28 -19.95 22.48
C PHE A 202 3.70 -19.70 23.93
N GLN A 203 4.54 -18.69 24.21
CA GLN A 203 4.98 -18.35 25.56
C GLN A 203 3.79 -17.93 26.46
N ARG A 204 2.88 -17.11 25.94
CA ARG A 204 1.62 -16.73 26.61
C ARG A 204 0.74 -17.94 26.92
N LEU A 205 0.52 -18.81 25.93
CA LEU A 205 -0.24 -20.07 26.10
C LEU A 205 0.39 -20.99 27.16
N TRP A 206 1.72 -21.13 27.14
CA TRP A 206 2.44 -21.90 28.13
C TRP A 206 2.24 -21.33 29.54
N ASN A 207 2.49 -20.04 29.73
CA ASN A 207 2.40 -19.37 31.03
C ASN A 207 0.98 -19.39 31.61
N ARG A 208 -0.04 -19.27 30.75
CA ARG A 208 -1.47 -19.37 31.12
C ARG A 208 -1.82 -20.74 31.70
N ASN A 209 -1.27 -21.81 31.12
CA ASN A 209 -1.56 -23.19 31.52
C ASN A 209 -0.58 -23.76 32.57
N ASN A 210 0.55 -23.10 32.80
CA ASN A 210 1.61 -23.56 33.72
C ASN A 210 2.00 -22.44 34.71
N PRO A 211 1.10 -21.97 35.58
CA PRO A 211 1.33 -20.81 36.44
C PRO A 211 2.52 -20.95 37.41
N GLY A 212 2.96 -22.19 37.68
CA GLY A 212 4.13 -22.51 38.51
C GLY A 212 5.44 -22.78 37.74
N ASP A 213 5.44 -22.77 36.40
CA ASP A 213 6.64 -22.99 35.56
C ASP A 213 6.71 -21.94 34.44
N LYS A 214 6.68 -20.65 34.80
CA LYS A 214 6.65 -19.56 33.81
C LYS A 214 7.98 -19.38 33.08
N ILE A 215 7.89 -18.98 31.82
CA ILE A 215 9.00 -18.53 30.96
C ILE A 215 8.80 -17.06 30.58
N ALA A 216 9.81 -16.43 29.99
CA ALA A 216 9.68 -15.08 29.45
C ALA A 216 8.66 -15.05 28.28
N GLU A 217 7.99 -13.91 28.13
CA GLU A 217 7.09 -13.58 27.00
C GLU A 217 7.78 -12.50 26.15
N ASP A 218 8.90 -12.88 25.55
CA ASP A 218 9.81 -12.02 24.79
C ASP A 218 9.71 -12.20 23.26
N GLY A 219 9.10 -13.30 22.80
CA GLY A 219 9.05 -13.68 21.39
C GLY A 219 10.33 -14.38 20.88
N ASP A 220 11.28 -14.66 21.76
CA ASP A 220 12.57 -15.26 21.38
C ASP A 220 12.55 -16.80 21.48
N TRP A 221 13.06 -17.45 20.43
CA TRP A 221 13.32 -18.88 20.45
C TRP A 221 14.61 -19.18 21.22
N GLY A 222 14.47 -19.65 22.45
CA GLY A 222 15.58 -20.05 23.31
C GLY A 222 15.35 -21.39 24.03
N PRO A 223 16.35 -21.88 24.79
CA PRO A 223 16.29 -23.18 25.47
C PRO A 223 15.11 -23.32 26.44
N GLN A 224 14.65 -22.22 27.04
CA GLN A 224 13.45 -22.22 27.87
C GLN A 224 12.21 -22.52 27.01
N THR A 225 11.94 -21.69 26.00
CA THR A 225 10.85 -21.87 25.03
C THR A 225 10.83 -23.28 24.43
N GLU A 226 11.97 -23.78 23.93
CA GLU A 226 12.09 -25.14 23.39
C GLU A 226 11.73 -26.20 24.44
N SER A 227 12.33 -26.15 25.63
CA SER A 227 12.11 -27.15 26.68
C SER A 227 10.66 -27.25 27.15
N ARG A 228 9.86 -26.20 26.92
CA ARG A 228 8.43 -26.11 27.25
C ARG A 228 7.57 -26.57 26.07
N LEU A 229 7.89 -26.14 24.85
CA LEU A 229 7.21 -26.61 23.63
C LEU A 229 7.26 -28.13 23.51
N ARG A 230 8.41 -28.74 23.83
CA ARG A 230 8.61 -30.20 23.85
C ARG A 230 7.67 -30.97 24.79
N LYS A 231 7.32 -30.35 25.92
CA LYS A 231 6.43 -30.91 26.96
C LYS A 231 4.96 -30.57 26.73
N SER A 232 4.67 -29.60 25.86
CA SER A 232 3.32 -29.14 25.61
C SER A 232 2.46 -30.25 24.98
N PRO A 233 1.16 -30.34 25.32
CA PRO A 233 0.24 -31.28 24.69
C PRO A 233 0.12 -30.97 23.18
N ALA A 234 0.36 -31.96 22.32
CA ALA A 234 0.36 -31.75 20.87
C ALA A 234 -1.03 -31.36 20.31
N GLY A 235 -2.10 -31.86 20.96
CA GLY A 235 -3.48 -31.48 20.70
C GLY A 235 -3.91 -30.11 21.23
N GLY A 236 -3.01 -29.35 21.85
CA GLY A 236 -3.31 -28.06 22.46
C GLY A 236 -3.57 -28.15 23.97
N PHE A 237 -3.46 -27.01 24.64
CA PHE A 237 -3.69 -26.85 26.07
C PHE A 237 -5.19 -26.80 26.42
N ALA A 238 -5.51 -26.99 27.71
CA ALA A 238 -6.89 -26.88 28.21
C ALA A 238 -7.43 -25.45 28.14
N THR A 239 -6.59 -24.43 28.38
CA THR A 239 -6.92 -23.02 28.17
C THR A 239 -6.24 -22.52 26.91
N GLY A 240 -7.02 -22.24 25.86
CA GLY A 240 -6.53 -21.72 24.59
C GLY A 240 -6.20 -20.23 24.62
N ALA A 241 -6.44 -19.56 23.50
CA ALA A 241 -6.33 -18.11 23.41
C ALA A 241 -7.36 -17.42 24.32
N ASP A 242 -6.87 -16.57 25.21
CA ASP A 242 -7.69 -15.72 26.07
C ASP A 242 -7.06 -14.33 26.12
N CYS A 243 -7.78 -13.37 25.53
CA CYS A 243 -7.37 -11.99 25.39
C CYS A 243 -7.88 -11.11 26.55
N GLY A 244 -7.91 -11.66 27.77
CA GLY A 244 -8.05 -10.89 29.00
C GLY A 244 -7.18 -9.61 28.97
N PRO A 245 -7.63 -8.54 29.66
CA PRO A 245 -7.17 -7.17 29.43
C PRO A 245 -5.65 -7.11 29.33
N PRO A 246 -5.12 -6.47 28.27
CA PRO A 246 -3.79 -6.77 27.75
C PRO A 246 -2.76 -6.77 28.87
N PRO A 247 -1.91 -7.82 28.98
CA PRO A 247 -0.86 -7.82 29.97
C PRO A 247 -0.07 -6.52 29.81
N PRO A 248 0.19 -5.77 30.89
CA PRO A 248 0.88 -4.50 30.78
C PRO A 248 2.20 -4.75 30.02
N PRO A 249 2.51 -3.95 28.98
CA PRO A 249 3.73 -4.16 28.21
C PRO A 249 4.91 -4.22 29.18
N PRO A 250 5.91 -5.09 28.92
CA PRO A 250 7.03 -5.29 29.84
C PRO A 250 7.56 -3.93 30.25
N VAL A 251 7.50 -3.64 31.57
CA VAL A 251 7.68 -2.30 32.11
C VAL A 251 9.08 -1.83 31.72
N LYS A 252 9.17 -1.00 30.67
CA LYS A 252 10.41 -0.36 30.23
C LYS A 252 10.70 0.77 31.23
N PRO A 253 11.70 0.67 32.14
CA PRO A 253 12.06 1.74 33.09
C PRO A 253 12.92 2.81 32.39
N TRP A 254 12.51 3.19 31.19
CA TRP A 254 13.15 4.17 30.32
C TRP A 254 12.11 4.71 29.32
N PRO A 255 12.28 5.93 28.78
CA PRO A 255 11.43 6.41 27.70
C PRO A 255 11.64 5.55 26.45
N ALA A 256 10.55 5.12 25.84
CA ALA A 256 10.56 4.34 24.60
C ALA A 256 9.60 5.02 23.63
N LEU A 257 10.11 5.45 22.47
CA LEU A 257 9.34 6.23 21.52
C LEU A 257 8.90 5.37 20.33
N GLU A 258 7.70 5.64 19.85
CA GLU A 258 7.18 5.20 18.57
C GLU A 258 6.90 6.46 17.72
N ILE A 259 7.09 6.36 16.41
CA ILE A 259 7.00 7.50 15.49
C ILE A 259 6.29 7.11 14.21
N GLU A 260 5.32 7.92 13.80
CA GLU A 260 4.50 7.70 12.61
C GLU A 260 4.41 9.00 11.80
N ALA A 261 4.16 8.87 10.49
CA ALA A 261 3.92 9.99 9.59
C ALA A 261 2.80 9.61 8.62
N ALA A 262 1.82 10.49 8.45
CA ALA A 262 0.72 10.28 7.51
C ALA A 262 0.24 11.60 6.91
N ALA A 263 0.02 11.64 5.60
CA ALA A 263 -0.70 12.71 4.95
C ALA A 263 -2.22 12.55 5.19
N GLU A 264 -2.93 13.65 5.41
CA GLU A 264 -4.39 13.70 5.40
C GLU A 264 -4.88 13.86 3.97
N GLY A 265 -5.68 12.91 3.50
CA GLY A 265 -6.28 12.91 2.17
C GLY A 265 -6.87 11.56 1.83
N ALA A 266 -7.15 11.33 0.55
CA ALA A 266 -7.63 10.05 0.03
C ALA A 266 -6.65 9.52 -1.04
N ASP A 267 -6.50 8.21 -1.09
CA ASP A 267 -6.07 7.49 -2.29
C ASP A 267 -7.28 7.53 -3.26
N ARG A 268 -7.23 8.43 -4.25
CA ARG A 268 -8.29 8.70 -5.22
C ARG A 268 -8.10 7.86 -6.50
N PHE A 269 -6.86 7.56 -6.83
CA PHE A 269 -6.39 6.87 -8.03
C PHE A 269 -5.51 5.69 -7.60
N SER A 270 -6.18 4.67 -7.02
CA SER A 270 -5.53 3.51 -6.40
C SER A 270 -5.09 2.48 -7.45
N ASP A 271 -4.20 2.91 -8.35
CA ASP A 271 -3.71 2.14 -9.47
C ASP A 271 -2.20 2.38 -9.72
N GLY A 272 -1.60 1.56 -10.59
CA GLY A 272 -0.15 1.60 -10.87
C GLY A 272 0.72 1.63 -9.60
N ALA A 273 1.67 2.57 -9.58
CA ALA A 273 2.52 2.85 -8.43
C ALA A 273 1.89 3.75 -7.34
N SER A 274 0.70 4.33 -7.56
CA SER A 274 -0.01 5.21 -6.61
C SER A 274 -0.81 4.46 -5.55
N THR A 275 -0.92 3.14 -5.67
CA THR A 275 -1.72 2.29 -4.76
C THR A 275 -1.31 2.49 -3.30
N ALA A 276 -2.27 2.88 -2.46
CA ALA A 276 -2.12 3.19 -1.02
C ALA A 276 -1.24 4.41 -0.70
N ILE A 277 -1.09 5.35 -1.65
CA ILE A 277 -0.51 6.68 -1.46
C ILE A 277 -1.65 7.71 -1.42
N VAL A 278 -1.43 8.87 -0.79
CA VAL A 278 -2.43 9.94 -0.71
C VAL A 278 -2.29 10.87 -1.92
N ASP A 279 -3.41 11.12 -2.60
CA ASP A 279 -3.43 11.93 -3.81
C ASP A 279 -3.78 13.38 -3.50
N VAL A 280 -2.98 14.29 -4.04
CA VAL A 280 -3.18 15.74 -3.96
C VAL A 280 -3.01 16.36 -5.35
N MET A 281 -3.64 17.49 -5.61
CA MET A 281 -3.50 18.19 -6.89
C MET A 281 -2.47 19.31 -6.79
N GLU A 282 -1.73 19.58 -7.87
CA GLU A 282 -0.85 20.75 -7.97
C GLU A 282 -1.57 22.03 -7.56
N GLY A 283 -0.95 22.77 -6.63
CA GLY A 283 -1.47 24.01 -6.07
C GLY A 283 -2.24 23.83 -4.76
N ASP A 284 -2.77 22.64 -4.47
CA ASP A 284 -3.57 22.38 -3.26
C ASP A 284 -2.69 22.37 -2.00
N GLU A 285 -3.30 22.73 -0.87
CA GLU A 285 -2.70 22.62 0.46
C GLU A 285 -3.33 21.46 1.23
N TYR A 286 -2.51 20.68 1.91
CA TYR A 286 -2.89 19.49 2.68
C TYR A 286 -2.16 19.46 4.02
N LEU A 287 -2.52 18.52 4.89
CA LEU A 287 -1.91 18.35 6.20
C LEU A 287 -1.11 17.05 6.25
N VAL A 288 0.03 17.09 6.92
CA VAL A 288 0.82 15.91 7.26
C VAL A 288 0.97 15.87 8.78
N ASN A 289 0.55 14.76 9.38
CA ASN A 289 0.67 14.51 10.79
C ASN A 289 1.95 13.71 11.07
N LEU A 290 2.87 14.30 11.82
CA LEU A 290 4.07 13.64 12.33
C LEU A 290 3.84 13.34 13.81
N VAL A 291 3.60 12.07 14.14
CA VAL A 291 3.15 11.63 15.46
C VAL A 291 4.30 10.97 16.20
N VAL A 292 4.49 11.34 17.47
CA VAL A 292 5.48 10.71 18.36
C VAL A 292 4.81 10.36 19.68
N ARG A 293 4.92 9.11 20.09
CA ARG A 293 4.30 8.57 21.31
C ARG A 293 5.35 7.99 22.24
N ASN A 294 5.28 8.28 23.54
CA ASN A 294 6.10 7.60 24.54
C ASN A 294 5.37 6.38 25.11
N VAL A 295 5.76 5.19 24.65
CA VAL A 295 5.31 3.87 25.14
C VAL A 295 6.20 3.31 26.26
N GLY A 296 7.17 4.10 26.75
CA GLY A 296 7.96 3.81 27.95
C GLY A 296 7.27 4.25 29.24
N ASN A 297 7.84 3.87 30.39
CA ASN A 297 7.32 4.25 31.71
C ASN A 297 8.11 5.38 32.39
N GLU A 298 9.07 5.97 31.68
CA GLU A 298 9.83 7.15 32.12
C GLU A 298 9.65 8.31 31.14
N VAL A 299 9.83 9.54 31.64
CA VAL A 299 9.72 10.77 30.83
C VAL A 299 10.89 10.87 29.86
N ALA A 300 10.61 11.05 28.56
CA ALA A 300 11.60 11.53 27.60
C ALA A 300 11.78 13.03 27.86
N LYS A 301 12.87 13.45 28.53
CA LYS A 301 12.96 14.79 29.16
C LYS A 301 12.99 15.96 28.18
N ASP A 302 13.57 15.75 27.01
CA ASP A 302 13.51 16.65 25.86
C ASP A 302 13.57 15.76 24.61
N VAL A 303 12.88 16.14 23.54
CA VAL A 303 12.85 15.40 22.29
C VAL A 303 13.01 16.38 21.14
N THR A 304 14.04 16.16 20.32
CA THR A 304 14.24 16.88 19.07
C THR A 304 13.89 15.97 17.90
N LEU A 305 12.97 16.41 17.04
CA LEU A 305 12.71 15.79 15.75
C LEU A 305 13.55 16.47 14.67
N GLY A 306 14.01 15.71 13.69
CA GLY A 306 14.38 16.25 12.39
C GLY A 306 13.20 16.07 11.43
N VAL A 307 12.95 17.08 10.60
CA VAL A 307 11.95 17.07 9.54
C VAL A 307 12.64 17.43 8.23
N TRP A 308 12.31 16.70 7.16
CA TRP A 308 12.75 16.99 5.80
C TRP A 308 11.57 16.91 4.83
N ILE A 309 11.55 17.79 3.84
CA ILE A 309 10.48 17.97 2.86
C ILE A 309 11.07 17.78 1.46
N GLU A 310 10.44 16.95 0.62
CA GLU A 310 10.89 16.67 -0.75
C GLU A 310 10.62 17.86 -1.71
N GLU A 311 11.43 18.91 -1.61
CA GLU A 311 11.49 19.97 -2.62
C GLU A 311 12.08 19.43 -3.94
N PRO A 312 11.57 19.88 -5.11
CA PRO A 312 10.63 20.99 -5.31
C PRO A 312 9.15 20.55 -5.39
N PHE A 313 8.81 19.35 -4.96
CA PHE A 313 7.47 18.76 -5.11
C PHE A 313 6.54 19.13 -3.96
N VAL A 314 7.04 19.07 -2.72
CA VAL A 314 6.34 19.48 -1.51
C VAL A 314 6.99 20.73 -0.94
N VAL A 315 6.18 21.68 -0.44
CA VAL A 315 6.66 22.87 0.28
C VAL A 315 5.94 23.00 1.61
N ALA A 316 6.67 23.10 2.72
CA ALA A 316 6.08 23.37 4.02
C ALA A 316 5.58 24.83 4.11
N VAL A 317 4.28 24.99 4.32
CA VAL A 317 3.61 26.29 4.48
C VAL A 317 3.63 26.72 5.94
N ARG A 318 3.29 25.80 6.86
CA ARG A 318 3.26 26.05 8.31
C ARG A 318 3.48 24.75 9.08
N TYR A 319 3.94 24.83 10.33
CA TYR A 319 3.73 23.74 11.30
C TYR A 319 3.12 24.24 12.62
N ASP A 320 2.39 23.36 13.30
CA ASP A 320 1.89 23.54 14.67
C ASP A 320 2.17 22.26 15.48
N ILE A 321 2.54 22.38 16.76
CA ILE A 321 2.84 21.26 17.66
C ILE A 321 1.67 21.08 18.65
N GLU A 322 1.12 19.88 18.74
CA GLU A 322 0.02 19.52 19.62
C GLU A 322 0.44 18.39 20.57
N SER A 323 -0.26 18.25 21.71
CA SER A 323 -0.10 17.15 22.68
C SER A 323 -1.47 16.69 23.21
N ASP A 324 -1.56 15.41 23.57
CA ASP A 324 -2.69 14.83 24.33
C ASP A 324 -2.43 14.79 25.86
N TRP A 325 -1.37 15.44 26.34
CA TRP A 325 -0.98 15.40 27.76
C TRP A 325 -2.06 15.98 28.68
N GLY A 326 -2.53 15.16 29.62
CA GLY A 326 -3.66 15.49 30.52
C GLY A 326 -5.04 15.28 29.88
N HIS A 327 -5.10 14.95 28.58
CA HIS A 327 -6.30 14.95 27.75
C HIS A 327 -6.30 13.76 26.77
N GLU A 328 -5.96 12.55 27.24
CA GLU A 328 -5.70 11.35 26.42
C GLU A 328 -6.76 11.13 25.32
N GLY A 329 -6.32 11.13 24.05
CA GLY A 329 -7.18 11.01 22.87
C GLY A 329 -7.70 12.33 22.28
N THR A 330 -7.42 13.48 22.90
CA THR A 330 -7.73 14.83 22.38
C THR A 330 -6.49 15.70 22.38
N PHE A 331 -6.28 16.45 21.30
CA PHE A 331 -5.04 17.22 21.08
C PHE A 331 -5.26 18.73 21.31
N GLU A 332 -4.37 19.35 22.09
CA GLU A 332 -4.29 20.80 22.29
C GLU A 332 -2.91 21.35 21.88
N ILE A 333 -2.84 22.65 21.57
CA ILE A 333 -1.59 23.34 21.23
C ILE A 333 -0.58 23.22 22.38
N ASN A 334 0.58 22.64 22.10
CA ASN A 334 1.61 22.42 23.10
C ASN A 334 2.48 23.69 23.33
N ASP A 335 3.06 23.81 24.51
CA ASP A 335 3.97 24.90 24.88
C ASP A 335 5.25 24.96 24.03
N ALA A 336 5.62 23.86 23.35
CA ALA A 336 6.73 23.82 22.39
C ALA A 336 6.60 24.83 21.22
N ASN A 337 5.39 25.31 20.89
CA ASN A 337 5.20 26.37 19.89
C ASN A 337 5.73 27.74 20.35
N ALA A 338 5.91 27.95 21.66
CA ALA A 338 6.45 29.20 22.20
C ALA A 338 8.00 29.23 22.27
N ARG A 339 8.67 28.17 21.78
CA ARG A 339 10.13 28.04 21.87
C ARG A 339 10.87 28.92 20.87
N ALA A 340 11.68 29.83 21.37
CA ALA A 340 12.53 30.70 20.56
C ALA A 340 13.71 29.98 19.85
N ASP A 341 13.98 28.71 20.19
CA ASP A 341 15.00 27.87 19.53
C ASP A 341 14.43 26.87 18.52
N ASN A 342 13.13 26.95 18.23
CA ASN A 342 12.50 26.32 17.07
C ASN A 342 12.52 27.27 15.85
N PRO A 343 12.44 26.75 14.61
CA PRO A 343 12.26 27.56 13.41
C PRO A 343 10.97 28.40 13.44
N GLN A 344 10.82 29.35 12.52
CA GLN A 344 9.56 30.07 12.38
C GLN A 344 8.44 29.11 11.96
N HIS A 345 7.25 29.27 12.55
CA HIS A 345 6.09 28.42 12.27
C HIS A 345 5.67 28.45 10.81
N ASP A 346 5.62 29.64 10.22
CA ASP A 346 5.26 29.87 8.83
C ASP A 346 6.52 29.84 7.95
N GLY A 347 6.49 29.04 6.88
CA GLY A 347 7.62 28.84 5.96
C GLY A 347 8.91 28.31 6.61
N PRO A 348 8.89 27.17 7.34
CA PRO A 348 10.06 26.65 8.07
C PRO A 348 11.21 26.15 7.15
N GLY A 349 11.01 26.13 5.83
CA GLY A 349 11.94 25.58 4.84
C GLY A 349 11.82 24.07 4.67
N SER A 350 12.71 23.48 3.88
CA SER A 350 12.69 22.05 3.51
C SER A 350 13.49 21.13 4.42
N ALA A 351 14.30 21.65 5.35
CA ALA A 351 15.00 20.85 6.34
C ALA A 351 15.15 21.63 7.65
N PHE A 352 14.58 21.12 8.74
CA PHE A 352 14.59 21.80 10.03
C PHE A 352 14.51 20.83 11.21
N ALA A 353 14.88 21.31 12.40
CA ALA A 353 14.76 20.55 13.64
C ALA A 353 13.70 21.19 14.55
N LEU A 354 12.83 20.35 15.14
CA LEU A 354 11.79 20.76 16.07
C LEU A 354 12.03 20.16 17.44
N LYS A 355 12.24 21.01 18.45
CA LYS A 355 12.16 20.61 19.85
C LYS A 355 10.71 20.60 20.28
N ILE A 356 10.19 19.42 20.57
CA ILE A 356 8.78 19.21 20.94
C ILE A 356 8.57 19.18 22.47
N ASN A 357 9.55 19.63 23.24
CA ASN A 357 9.65 19.43 24.70
C ASN A 357 9.69 17.93 25.08
N GLY A 358 9.61 17.65 26.38
CA GLY A 358 9.56 16.28 26.87
C GLY A 358 8.22 15.59 26.61
N LEU A 359 8.25 14.25 26.51
CA LEU A 359 7.07 13.38 26.45
C LEU A 359 6.96 12.54 27.73
N SER A 360 5.86 12.70 28.45
CA SER A 360 5.52 11.87 29.61
C SER A 360 5.11 10.46 29.18
N PRO A 361 5.13 9.45 30.08
CA PRO A 361 4.60 8.11 29.78
C PRO A 361 3.16 8.18 29.23
N LYS A 362 2.92 7.47 28.12
CA LYS A 362 1.67 7.46 27.32
C LYS A 362 1.33 8.75 26.56
N GLU A 363 2.08 9.84 26.74
CA GLU A 363 1.86 11.06 25.97
C GLU A 363 2.12 10.82 24.47
N THR A 364 1.20 11.33 23.65
CA THR A 364 1.34 11.50 22.21
C THR A 364 1.49 12.98 21.90
N LYS A 365 2.56 13.36 21.21
CA LYS A 365 2.65 14.65 20.53
C LYS A 365 2.46 14.48 19.03
N ARG A 366 1.89 15.50 18.40
CA ARG A 366 1.65 15.53 16.95
C ARG A 366 2.13 16.87 16.41
N VAL A 367 3.04 16.85 15.45
CA VAL A 367 3.34 18.03 14.63
C VAL A 367 2.43 17.97 13.40
N ARG A 368 1.58 18.97 13.23
CA ARG A 368 0.76 19.14 12.02
C ARG A 368 1.52 20.07 11.07
N VAL A 369 2.10 19.50 10.02
CA VAL A 369 2.73 20.27 8.95
C VAL A 369 1.67 20.54 7.88
N LYS A 370 1.33 21.82 7.67
CA LYS A 370 0.59 22.25 6.49
C LYS A 370 1.55 22.33 5.33
N ALA A 371 1.32 21.50 4.32
CA ALA A 371 2.14 21.38 3.14
C ALA A 371 1.38 21.86 1.91
N LYS A 372 2.10 22.29 0.88
CA LYS A 372 1.57 22.60 -0.44
C LYS A 372 2.14 21.61 -1.45
N ALA A 373 1.25 21.03 -2.25
CA ALA A 373 1.59 20.24 -3.42
C ALA A 373 2.06 21.19 -4.52
N ALA A 374 3.38 21.35 -4.67
CA ALA A 374 3.99 22.42 -5.46
C ALA A 374 4.28 22.03 -6.92
N ARG A 375 4.50 20.74 -7.21
CA ARG A 375 4.76 20.24 -8.57
C ARG A 375 4.30 18.80 -8.76
N TYR A 376 3.84 18.52 -9.97
CA TYR A 376 3.49 17.19 -10.48
C TYR A 376 4.60 16.15 -10.24
N SER A 377 4.23 14.96 -9.73
CA SER A 377 5.16 13.89 -9.34
C SER A 377 5.03 12.58 -10.12
N ILE A 378 4.00 12.42 -10.96
CA ILE A 378 3.77 11.15 -11.65
C ILE A 378 4.95 10.86 -12.61
N GLY A 379 5.43 9.61 -12.59
CA GLY A 379 6.60 9.16 -13.33
C GLY A 379 7.96 9.40 -12.68
N LEU A 380 8.00 9.87 -11.43
CA LEU A 380 9.22 9.80 -10.60
C LEU A 380 9.57 8.35 -10.23
N ALA A 381 10.80 8.14 -9.72
CA ALA A 381 11.25 6.83 -9.25
C ALA A 381 10.61 6.42 -7.91
N ASP A 382 10.20 7.42 -7.13
CA ASP A 382 9.54 7.34 -5.84
C ASP A 382 8.63 8.57 -5.65
N ALA A 383 7.53 8.38 -4.94
CA ALA A 383 6.58 9.45 -4.62
C ALA A 383 7.22 10.43 -3.60
N PRO A 384 7.10 11.75 -3.82
CA PRO A 384 7.68 12.76 -2.93
C PRO A 384 7.07 12.68 -1.54
N ASP A 385 7.88 12.88 -0.50
CA ASP A 385 7.44 12.68 0.87
C ASP A 385 7.78 13.83 1.84
N VAL A 386 7.16 13.74 3.02
CA VAL A 386 7.58 14.44 4.23
C VAL A 386 8.18 13.41 5.18
N ARG A 387 9.47 13.57 5.51
CA ARG A 387 10.23 12.66 6.36
C ARG A 387 10.38 13.23 7.77
N VAL A 388 10.28 12.36 8.77
CA VAL A 388 10.54 12.70 10.17
C VAL A 388 11.38 11.64 10.84
N TRP A 389 12.26 12.06 11.75
CA TRP A 389 12.99 11.15 12.63
C TRP A 389 13.20 11.78 14.00
N VAL A 390 13.38 10.95 15.01
CA VAL A 390 13.84 11.42 16.33
C VAL A 390 15.33 11.71 16.23
N LYS A 391 15.70 12.99 16.19
CA LYS A 391 17.09 13.45 16.05
C LYS A 391 17.88 13.31 17.35
N ASP A 392 17.27 13.66 18.48
CA ASP A 392 17.88 13.56 19.81
C ASP A 392 16.85 13.30 20.91
N VAL A 393 17.22 12.42 21.84
CA VAL A 393 16.63 12.24 23.17
C VAL A 393 17.82 12.12 24.14
N PRO A 394 18.13 13.16 24.94
CA PRO A 394 19.39 13.24 25.68
C PRO A 394 19.70 12.00 26.53
N GLY A 395 20.82 11.35 26.24
CA GLY A 395 21.30 10.16 26.95
C GLY A 395 20.54 8.86 26.63
N VAL A 396 19.66 8.87 25.64
CA VAL A 396 18.83 7.70 25.24
C VAL A 396 18.98 7.39 23.75
N TYR A 397 18.93 8.41 22.89
CA TYR A 397 18.87 8.21 21.44
C TYR A 397 19.46 9.40 20.68
N THR A 398 20.27 9.15 19.64
CA THR A 398 20.72 10.21 18.71
C THR A 398 20.73 9.70 17.28
N LYS A 399 20.24 10.49 16.32
CA LYS A 399 20.27 10.18 14.89
C LYS A 399 20.39 11.49 14.09
N GLU A 400 21.56 11.73 13.49
CA GLU A 400 21.87 13.06 12.95
C GLU A 400 20.96 13.48 11.77
N ASP A 401 20.63 12.51 10.92
CA ASP A 401 19.86 12.68 9.69
C ASP A 401 18.94 11.44 9.46
N PHE A 402 17.88 11.58 8.66
CA PHE A 402 16.95 10.50 8.31
C PHE A 402 17.66 9.24 7.78
N GLY A 403 18.68 9.41 6.93
CA GLY A 403 19.50 8.32 6.38
C GLY A 403 20.63 7.85 7.30
N ALA A 404 20.97 8.60 8.34
CA ALA A 404 22.09 8.28 9.22
C ALA A 404 21.80 7.08 10.14
N LYS A 405 22.87 6.35 10.50
CA LYS A 405 22.80 5.32 11.55
C LYS A 405 22.51 5.97 12.90
N ALA A 406 21.52 5.44 13.62
CA ALA A 406 21.22 5.85 14.98
C ALA A 406 22.19 5.27 16.03
N THR A 407 22.40 6.03 17.10
CA THR A 407 22.93 5.53 18.38
C THR A 407 21.74 5.30 19.31
N ASN A 408 21.43 4.04 19.57
CA ASN A 408 20.37 3.59 20.46
C ASN A 408 21.01 3.08 21.76
N VAL A 409 20.99 3.89 22.83
CA VAL A 409 21.69 3.57 24.08
C VAL A 409 21.07 2.31 24.70
N ASP A 410 21.92 1.33 24.99
CA ASP A 410 21.57 -0.02 25.51
C ASP A 410 20.47 -0.76 24.73
N GLY A 411 20.19 -0.38 23.47
CA GLY A 411 19.08 -0.96 22.69
C GLY A 411 17.68 -0.59 23.20
N ARG A 412 17.55 0.46 24.02
CA ARG A 412 16.29 0.85 24.70
C ARG A 412 15.12 1.14 23.76
N GLN A 413 15.39 1.63 22.55
CA GLN A 413 14.39 1.84 21.52
C GLN A 413 14.18 0.57 20.68
N THR A 414 12.94 0.11 20.58
CA THR A 414 12.59 -1.16 19.91
C THR A 414 11.75 -0.97 18.65
N TYR A 415 11.09 0.19 18.50
CA TYR A 415 10.31 0.53 17.30
C TYR A 415 11.22 0.58 16.07
N ASN A 416 10.79 -0.02 14.95
CA ASN A 416 11.57 -0.18 13.72
C ASN A 416 13.02 -0.68 13.97
N ALA A 417 13.17 -1.68 14.85
CA ALA A 417 14.47 -2.21 15.29
C ALA A 417 15.44 -1.16 15.89
N GLY A 418 14.89 -0.07 16.42
CA GLY A 418 15.62 1.07 16.97
C GLY A 418 15.94 2.18 15.96
N ASP A 419 15.42 2.16 14.74
CA ASP A 419 15.53 3.28 13.79
C ASP A 419 14.25 4.14 13.81
N LEU A 420 14.22 5.12 14.71
CA LEU A 420 13.07 6.00 14.98
C LEU A 420 12.89 7.03 13.86
N LYS A 421 12.30 6.58 12.75
CA LYS A 421 11.92 7.41 11.60
C LYS A 421 10.63 6.93 10.96
N ALA A 422 9.94 7.85 10.31
CA ALA A 422 8.75 7.62 9.50
C ALA A 422 8.69 8.63 8.33
N TRP A 423 7.89 8.36 7.30
CA TRP A 423 7.70 9.27 6.18
C TRP A 423 6.27 9.16 5.64
N ALA A 424 5.76 10.26 5.09
CA ALA A 424 4.43 10.36 4.50
C ALA A 424 4.57 10.69 3.00
N PRO A 425 4.50 9.71 2.09
CA PRO A 425 4.50 9.96 0.66
C PRO A 425 3.15 10.53 0.19
N VAL A 426 3.18 11.31 -0.88
CA VAL A 426 2.00 11.77 -1.61
C VAL A 426 2.25 11.71 -3.11
N ASP A 427 1.20 11.44 -3.88
CA ASP A 427 1.23 11.60 -5.33
C ASP A 427 0.54 12.91 -5.72
N ILE A 428 1.27 13.71 -6.52
CA ILE A 428 0.90 15.06 -6.92
C ILE A 428 0.46 15.03 -8.37
N TYR A 429 -0.85 15.03 -8.56
CA TYR A 429 -1.52 15.02 -9.86
C TYR A 429 -1.70 16.44 -10.40
N SER A 430 -1.79 16.58 -11.72
CA SER A 430 -2.10 17.87 -12.34
C SER A 430 -3.57 17.98 -12.71
N ARG A 431 -4.07 19.22 -12.75
CA ARG A 431 -5.40 19.52 -13.29
C ARG A 431 -5.39 19.62 -14.82
N VAL A 432 -4.20 19.69 -15.41
CA VAL A 432 -3.96 20.11 -16.80
C VAL A 432 -2.92 19.25 -17.54
N ARG A 433 -2.43 18.17 -16.92
CA ARG A 433 -1.38 17.30 -17.45
C ARG A 433 -1.56 15.86 -16.94
N TRP A 434 -1.31 14.90 -17.83
CA TRP A 434 -1.33 13.47 -17.58
C TRP A 434 -0.22 12.82 -18.44
N SER A 435 0.64 11.98 -17.86
CA SER A 435 1.72 11.24 -18.53
C SER A 435 1.63 9.72 -18.40
N PHE A 436 0.80 9.20 -17.49
CA PHE A 436 0.49 7.78 -17.33
C PHE A 436 1.68 6.86 -16.97
N ASP A 437 2.82 7.45 -16.63
CA ASP A 437 4.03 6.74 -16.21
C ASP A 437 3.78 5.93 -14.92
N GLY A 438 4.47 4.79 -14.76
CA GLY A 438 4.27 3.91 -13.59
C GLY A 438 3.00 3.07 -13.67
N GLY A 439 2.39 2.94 -14.86
CA GLY A 439 1.15 2.20 -15.08
C GLY A 439 -0.06 2.85 -14.43
N MET A 440 -0.10 4.19 -14.38
CA MET A 440 -1.19 4.96 -13.78
C MET A 440 -2.14 5.50 -14.84
N LEU A 441 -3.45 5.41 -14.59
CA LEU A 441 -4.51 6.01 -15.40
C LEU A 441 -4.73 7.49 -15.09
N GLU A 442 -4.27 7.96 -13.92
CA GLU A 442 -4.49 9.33 -13.42
C GLU A 442 -5.97 9.76 -13.48
N GLY A 443 -6.87 8.82 -13.22
CA GLY A 443 -8.32 9.04 -13.26
C GLY A 443 -8.95 9.09 -14.66
N TRP A 444 -8.24 8.72 -15.71
CA TRP A 444 -8.85 8.42 -17.01
C TRP A 444 -9.58 7.06 -16.95
N ASN A 445 -10.78 7.02 -17.51
CA ASN A 445 -11.67 5.86 -17.48
C ASN A 445 -12.26 5.60 -18.87
N GLU A 446 -12.68 4.36 -19.14
CA GLU A 446 -13.35 3.98 -20.37
C GLU A 446 -14.81 4.46 -20.47
N GLY A 447 -15.30 4.53 -21.71
CA GLY A 447 -16.72 4.70 -22.02
C GLY A 447 -17.05 4.23 -23.44
N GLY A 448 -18.31 3.87 -23.67
CA GLY A 448 -18.75 3.34 -24.97
C GLY A 448 -18.03 2.03 -25.34
N ALA A 449 -17.62 1.89 -26.61
CA ALA A 449 -16.94 0.70 -27.11
C ALA A 449 -15.41 0.74 -26.95
N ALA A 450 -14.92 1.12 -25.78
CA ALA A 450 -13.51 1.21 -25.43
C ALA A 450 -13.16 0.41 -24.17
N GLU A 451 -11.91 -0.04 -24.11
CA GLU A 451 -11.20 -0.46 -22.90
C GLU A 451 -10.01 0.50 -22.72
N VAL A 452 -9.76 0.96 -21.49
CA VAL A 452 -8.71 1.94 -21.18
C VAL A 452 -7.77 1.36 -20.13
N ASN A 453 -6.49 1.26 -20.45
CA ASN A 453 -5.44 0.75 -19.57
C ASN A 453 -4.24 1.71 -19.57
N ALA A 454 -3.41 1.66 -18.53
CA ALA A 454 -2.08 2.25 -18.55
C ALA A 454 -1.04 1.13 -18.56
N GLU A 455 -0.09 1.19 -19.49
CA GLU A 455 0.97 0.18 -19.63
C GLU A 455 2.35 0.80 -19.34
N ASP A 456 3.04 0.28 -18.33
CA ASP A 456 4.37 0.78 -17.92
C ASP A 456 5.45 0.57 -19.01
N GLU A 457 5.26 -0.42 -19.90
CA GLU A 457 6.15 -0.63 -21.06
C GLU A 457 5.94 0.40 -22.18
N SER A 458 4.72 0.93 -22.36
CA SER A 458 4.41 1.93 -23.38
C SER A 458 4.49 3.38 -22.87
N LYS A 459 4.49 3.58 -21.54
CA LYS A 459 4.50 4.90 -20.87
C LYS A 459 3.35 5.78 -21.34
N GLY A 460 2.15 5.22 -21.36
CA GLY A 460 0.99 5.90 -21.90
C GLY A 460 -0.35 5.24 -21.59
N LEU A 461 -1.40 6.02 -21.78
CA LEU A 461 -2.79 5.59 -21.78
C LEU A 461 -3.08 4.84 -23.08
N VAL A 462 -3.37 3.54 -23.00
CA VAL A 462 -3.75 2.71 -24.13
C VAL A 462 -5.28 2.58 -24.16
N VAL A 463 -5.89 3.07 -25.23
CA VAL A 463 -7.32 2.97 -25.50
C VAL A 463 -7.54 1.94 -26.59
N THR A 464 -8.01 0.76 -26.21
CA THR A 464 -8.37 -0.32 -27.13
C THR A 464 -9.83 -0.14 -27.55
N THR A 465 -10.07 0.04 -28.85
CA THR A 465 -11.41 0.25 -29.40
C THR A 465 -11.96 -1.06 -29.96
N THR A 466 -13.25 -1.32 -29.77
CA THR A 466 -13.90 -2.58 -30.19
C THR A 466 -15.14 -2.39 -31.07
N GLY A 467 -15.61 -1.15 -31.26
CA GLY A 467 -16.84 -0.85 -31.99
C GLY A 467 -17.08 0.65 -32.17
N ASP A 468 -18.36 1.04 -32.19
CA ASP A 468 -18.79 2.42 -32.41
C ASP A 468 -18.76 3.26 -31.13
N ALA A 469 -18.45 4.56 -31.28
CA ALA A 469 -18.34 5.54 -30.20
C ALA A 469 -17.48 5.09 -28.99
N PRO A 470 -16.21 4.67 -29.19
CA PRO A 470 -15.25 4.52 -28.10
C PRO A 470 -14.99 5.87 -27.41
N GLN A 471 -14.73 5.85 -26.10
CA GLN A 471 -14.46 7.06 -25.30
C GLN A 471 -13.36 6.78 -24.27
N ALA A 472 -12.44 7.73 -24.13
CA ALA A 472 -11.56 7.86 -22.98
C ALA A 472 -11.96 9.14 -22.22
N ILE A 473 -12.46 8.98 -21.01
CA ILE A 473 -13.04 10.05 -20.20
C ILE A 473 -12.04 10.44 -19.12
N GLY A 474 -11.54 11.67 -19.17
CA GLY A 474 -10.59 12.17 -18.17
C GLY A 474 -11.19 12.35 -16.78
N PRO A 475 -10.35 12.60 -15.76
CA PRO A 475 -10.80 12.89 -14.40
C PRO A 475 -11.60 14.20 -14.33
N GLU A 476 -12.34 14.37 -13.25
CA GLU A 476 -12.87 15.68 -12.87
C GLU A 476 -11.71 16.65 -12.62
N THR A 477 -11.80 17.85 -13.19
CA THR A 477 -10.78 18.89 -13.08
C THR A 477 -11.43 20.26 -12.84
N SER A 478 -10.61 21.29 -12.66
CA SER A 478 -11.05 22.67 -12.54
C SER A 478 -9.90 23.60 -12.94
N PHE A 479 -10.04 24.25 -14.11
CA PHE A 479 -9.13 25.29 -14.57
C PHE A 479 -9.87 26.30 -15.47
N ALA A 480 -9.37 27.52 -15.56
CA ALA A 480 -9.95 28.53 -16.44
C ALA A 480 -9.58 28.25 -17.91
N ALA A 481 -10.57 28.25 -18.80
CA ALA A 481 -10.40 28.05 -20.23
C ALA A 481 -9.45 29.08 -20.88
N ALA A 482 -9.42 30.30 -20.34
CA ALA A 482 -8.63 31.41 -20.83
C ALA A 482 -7.11 31.24 -20.60
N ASP A 483 -6.72 30.55 -19.52
CA ASP A 483 -5.30 30.28 -19.20
C ASP A 483 -4.74 29.15 -20.09
N TRP A 484 -5.62 28.35 -20.68
CA TRP A 484 -5.30 27.09 -21.38
C TRP A 484 -6.01 27.01 -22.73
N PRO A 485 -5.62 27.85 -23.71
CA PRO A 485 -6.29 27.96 -25.01
C PRO A 485 -6.11 26.77 -25.95
N ALA A 486 -5.22 25.82 -25.64
CA ALA A 486 -4.94 24.67 -26.48
C ALA A 486 -4.61 23.40 -25.65
N ILE A 487 -4.70 22.24 -26.31
CA ILE A 487 -4.31 20.93 -25.75
C ILE A 487 -3.31 20.26 -26.69
N ALA A 488 -2.24 19.73 -26.13
CA ALA A 488 -1.26 18.88 -26.79
C ALA A 488 -1.52 17.42 -26.44
N LEU A 489 -1.56 16.57 -27.46
CA LEU A 489 -1.72 15.12 -27.37
C LEU A 489 -0.48 14.48 -28.00
N LYS A 490 0.40 13.88 -27.19
CA LYS A 490 1.51 13.05 -27.67
C LYS A 490 0.98 11.64 -27.84
N ALA A 491 0.60 11.30 -29.07
CA ALA A 491 -0.22 10.12 -29.34
C ALA A 491 0.29 9.31 -30.54
N SER A 492 -0.18 8.05 -30.65
CA SER A 492 -0.11 7.22 -31.85
C SER A 492 -1.44 6.48 -32.05
N SER A 493 -1.76 6.09 -33.28
CA SER A 493 -2.94 5.26 -33.55
C SER A 493 -2.73 4.23 -34.65
N THR A 494 -3.32 3.05 -34.45
CA THR A 494 -3.47 2.03 -35.50
C THR A 494 -4.72 2.25 -36.36
N LEU A 495 -5.59 3.20 -35.98
CA LEU A 495 -6.85 3.53 -36.64
C LEU A 495 -6.69 4.72 -37.59
N SER A 496 -7.62 4.85 -38.54
CA SER A 496 -7.77 6.03 -39.38
C SER A 496 -9.24 6.42 -39.46
N GLY A 497 -9.57 7.67 -39.13
CA GLY A 497 -10.95 8.16 -39.13
C GLY A 497 -11.10 9.43 -38.30
N PRO A 498 -12.33 9.93 -38.14
CA PRO A 498 -12.61 11.08 -37.29
C PRO A 498 -12.43 10.72 -35.81
N ALA A 499 -11.70 11.56 -35.08
CA ALA A 499 -11.64 11.55 -33.62
C ALA A 499 -12.11 12.91 -33.10
N LYS A 500 -12.58 12.97 -31.84
CA LYS A 500 -13.08 14.20 -31.23
C LYS A 500 -12.53 14.45 -29.84
N ILE A 501 -12.36 15.72 -29.49
CA ILE A 501 -12.15 16.19 -28.12
C ILE A 501 -13.44 16.84 -27.65
N TRP A 502 -13.93 16.45 -26.49
CA TRP A 502 -15.12 16.98 -25.84
C TRP A 502 -14.76 17.58 -24.49
N PHE A 503 -15.52 18.59 -24.07
CA PHE A 503 -15.32 19.22 -22.77
C PHE A 503 -16.62 19.58 -22.08
N THR A 504 -16.56 19.70 -20.75
CA THR A 504 -17.63 20.23 -19.90
C THR A 504 -17.17 21.52 -19.23
N THR A 505 -18.13 22.35 -18.83
CA THR A 505 -17.86 23.58 -18.06
C THR A 505 -18.67 23.57 -16.77
N ALA A 506 -18.33 24.44 -15.81
CA ALA A 506 -19.11 24.58 -14.59
C ALA A 506 -20.59 24.94 -14.85
N ASP A 507 -20.86 25.78 -15.85
CA ASP A 507 -22.22 26.18 -16.25
C ASP A 507 -22.93 25.13 -17.13
N ALA A 508 -22.18 24.19 -17.72
CA ALA A 508 -22.70 23.14 -18.59
C ALA A 508 -21.96 21.81 -18.34
N PRO A 509 -22.32 21.08 -17.25
CA PRO A 509 -21.57 19.92 -16.76
C PRO A 509 -21.78 18.63 -17.56
N GLY A 510 -22.73 18.59 -18.51
CA GLY A 510 -22.93 17.46 -19.42
C GLY A 510 -22.10 17.61 -20.71
N PHE A 511 -21.57 16.50 -21.22
CA PHE A 511 -21.00 16.45 -22.58
C PHE A 511 -22.10 16.67 -23.63
N ASP A 512 -21.84 17.55 -24.59
CA ASP A 512 -22.78 17.94 -25.65
C ASP A 512 -22.00 18.20 -26.94
N ALA A 513 -22.60 17.91 -28.10
CA ALA A 513 -21.93 18.07 -29.39
C ALA A 513 -21.51 19.52 -29.66
N ALA A 514 -22.23 20.51 -29.10
CA ALA A 514 -21.89 21.93 -29.12
C ALA A 514 -20.70 22.31 -28.20
N ARG A 515 -20.02 21.33 -27.58
CA ARG A 515 -18.75 21.46 -26.84
C ARG A 515 -17.79 20.35 -27.27
N SER A 516 -17.64 20.17 -28.59
CA SER A 516 -16.72 19.21 -29.19
C SER A 516 -15.93 19.82 -30.35
N LEU A 517 -14.70 19.36 -30.55
CA LEU A 517 -13.82 19.72 -31.65
C LEU A 517 -13.35 18.44 -32.34
N ASP A 518 -13.15 18.49 -33.66
CA ASP A 518 -12.49 17.41 -34.40
C ASP A 518 -10.98 17.44 -34.14
N VAL A 519 -10.37 16.26 -33.99
CA VAL A 519 -8.92 16.08 -33.90
C VAL A 519 -8.46 15.02 -34.91
N THR A 520 -7.34 15.31 -35.58
CA THR A 520 -6.67 14.32 -36.43
C THR A 520 -5.57 13.67 -35.61
N LEU A 521 -5.79 12.43 -35.19
CA LEU A 521 -4.76 11.62 -34.54
C LEU A 521 -3.67 11.22 -35.55
N PRO A 522 -2.41 11.07 -35.14
CA PRO A 522 -1.36 10.55 -35.99
C PRO A 522 -1.52 9.03 -36.19
N GLY A 523 -0.83 8.49 -37.20
CA GLY A 523 -0.76 7.05 -37.42
C GLY A 523 0.11 6.32 -36.37
N SER A 524 0.69 5.18 -36.78
CA SER A 524 1.42 4.28 -35.87
C SER A 524 2.75 4.82 -35.30
N GLU A 525 3.16 6.03 -35.67
CA GLU A 525 4.33 6.71 -35.10
C GLU A 525 3.85 7.74 -34.08
N THR A 526 4.37 7.69 -32.84
CA THR A 526 4.06 8.68 -31.81
C THR A 526 4.46 10.08 -32.26
N ARG A 527 3.50 11.01 -32.25
CA ARG A 527 3.69 12.43 -32.61
C ARG A 527 2.85 13.32 -31.69
N GLU A 528 3.33 14.53 -31.45
CA GLU A 528 2.54 15.55 -30.74
C GLU A 528 1.57 16.23 -31.73
N VAL A 529 0.29 16.25 -31.38
CA VAL A 529 -0.78 16.98 -32.09
C VAL A 529 -1.32 18.05 -31.14
N VAL A 530 -1.35 19.30 -31.59
CA VAL A 530 -1.87 20.43 -30.80
C VAL A 530 -3.18 20.92 -31.40
N VAL A 531 -4.23 20.96 -30.57
CA VAL A 531 -5.56 21.46 -30.95
C VAL A 531 -5.83 22.77 -30.23
N ARG A 532 -6.14 23.83 -31.00
CA ARG A 532 -6.56 25.13 -30.45
C ARG A 532 -8.02 25.06 -30.01
N LEU A 533 -8.24 24.95 -28.71
CA LEU A 533 -9.57 24.85 -28.10
C LEU A 533 -10.27 26.20 -28.05
N ALA A 534 -9.52 27.29 -27.83
CA ALA A 534 -10.01 28.67 -27.82
C ALA A 534 -10.58 29.16 -29.18
N ASP A 535 -10.33 28.42 -30.26
CA ASP A 535 -10.95 28.71 -31.56
C ASP A 535 -12.42 28.22 -31.61
N HIS A 536 -12.86 27.42 -30.64
CA HIS A 536 -14.24 26.98 -30.48
C HIS A 536 -15.02 27.92 -29.52
N PRO A 537 -16.16 28.52 -29.92
CA PRO A 537 -16.79 29.63 -29.18
C PRO A 537 -17.35 29.27 -27.80
N ALA A 538 -17.57 27.98 -27.51
CA ALA A 538 -17.97 27.52 -26.17
C ALA A 538 -16.78 27.24 -25.22
N TRP A 539 -15.52 27.40 -25.65
CA TRP A 539 -14.34 27.24 -24.79
C TRP A 539 -14.13 28.48 -23.92
N GLN A 540 -14.90 28.55 -22.84
CA GLN A 540 -14.96 29.68 -21.93
C GLN A 540 -15.31 29.25 -20.50
N GLY A 541 -15.09 30.13 -19.52
CA GLY A 541 -15.37 29.85 -18.11
C GLY A 541 -14.42 28.82 -17.50
N THR A 542 -14.91 28.05 -16.52
CA THR A 542 -14.15 26.98 -15.86
C THR A 542 -14.43 25.64 -16.54
N ILE A 543 -13.38 24.99 -17.03
CA ILE A 543 -13.44 23.63 -17.60
C ILE A 543 -13.46 22.62 -16.46
N THR A 544 -14.40 21.66 -16.52
CA THR A 544 -14.63 20.70 -15.44
C THR A 544 -14.29 19.25 -15.78
N ARG A 545 -14.23 18.91 -17.08
CA ARG A 545 -13.87 17.57 -17.55
C ARG A 545 -13.49 17.60 -19.03
N LEU A 546 -12.61 16.68 -19.42
CA LEU A 546 -12.26 16.38 -20.82
C LEU A 546 -12.68 14.95 -21.17
N ARG A 547 -12.94 14.70 -22.45
CA ARG A 547 -13.11 13.35 -23.01
C ARG A 547 -12.56 13.33 -24.43
N ILE A 548 -11.90 12.24 -24.80
CA ILE A 548 -11.44 12.00 -26.16
C ILE A 548 -12.22 10.81 -26.72
N ASP A 549 -12.77 10.97 -27.92
CA ASP A 549 -13.44 9.90 -28.66
C ASP A 549 -12.51 9.47 -29.80
N PRO A 550 -11.85 8.30 -29.72
CA PRO A 550 -11.11 7.71 -30.82
C PRO A 550 -11.96 7.46 -32.08
N PRO A 551 -11.32 7.17 -33.23
CA PRO A 551 -12.03 6.66 -34.39
C PRO A 551 -12.77 5.35 -34.08
N ALA A 552 -13.95 5.18 -34.66
CA ALA A 552 -14.71 3.93 -34.53
C ALA A 552 -14.02 2.75 -35.25
N GLY A 553 -14.26 1.54 -34.74
CA GLY A 553 -13.70 0.29 -35.26
C GLY A 553 -12.81 -0.44 -34.26
N ALA A 554 -12.17 -1.52 -34.70
CA ALA A 554 -11.27 -2.32 -33.88
C ALA A 554 -9.81 -1.87 -34.05
N GLY A 555 -9.14 -1.51 -32.95
CA GLY A 555 -7.76 -1.03 -32.98
C GLY A 555 -7.35 -0.37 -31.66
N THR A 556 -6.33 0.48 -31.72
CA THR A 556 -5.73 1.14 -30.56
C THR A 556 -5.38 2.60 -30.84
N VAL A 557 -5.51 3.42 -29.80
CA VAL A 557 -4.87 4.73 -29.66
C VAL A 557 -4.02 4.69 -28.40
N ALA A 558 -2.78 5.13 -28.45
CA ALA A 558 -1.94 5.32 -27.27
C ALA A 558 -1.64 6.81 -27.09
N PHE A 559 -1.67 7.29 -25.84
CA PHE A 559 -1.27 8.64 -25.46
C PHE A 559 -0.12 8.58 -24.45
N ASP A 560 1.10 8.92 -24.88
CA ASP A 560 2.25 9.09 -23.98
C ASP A 560 2.08 10.32 -23.06
N GLU A 561 1.31 11.33 -23.50
CA GLU A 561 1.04 12.53 -22.71
C GLU A 561 -0.20 13.26 -23.22
N ILE A 562 -1.01 13.76 -22.30
CA ILE A 562 -2.10 14.70 -22.56
C ILE A 562 -1.83 15.94 -21.70
N ARG A 563 -1.71 17.13 -22.31
CA ARG A 563 -1.32 18.35 -21.59
C ARG A 563 -1.96 19.60 -22.18
N MET A 564 -2.54 20.45 -21.34
CA MET A 564 -3.00 21.77 -21.73
C MET A 564 -1.81 22.72 -21.96
N THR A 565 -1.94 23.67 -22.87
CA THR A 565 -0.85 24.58 -23.27
C THR A 565 -1.37 25.96 -23.65
N ASP A 566 -0.48 26.96 -23.60
CA ASP A 566 -0.69 28.32 -24.12
C ASP A 566 -0.80 28.36 -25.65
N GLY A 567 -0.54 27.23 -26.33
CA GLY A 567 -0.57 27.11 -27.78
C GLY A 567 0.73 27.58 -28.46
N GLY A 568 1.83 27.67 -27.69
CA GLY A 568 3.17 28.12 -28.07
C GLY A 568 3.50 28.13 -29.55
N GLY A 569 3.33 29.29 -30.19
CA GLY A 569 3.75 29.54 -31.56
C GLY A 569 2.74 29.21 -32.67
N ILE A 570 1.56 28.67 -32.37
CA ILE A 570 0.50 28.52 -33.38
C ILE A 570 -0.24 29.86 -33.51
N PRO A 571 -0.09 30.61 -34.63
CA PRO A 571 -0.80 31.86 -34.81
C PRO A 571 -2.30 31.62 -34.80
N ALA A 572 -3.05 32.52 -34.15
CA ALA A 572 -4.51 32.51 -34.24
C ALA A 572 -4.93 32.58 -35.71
N PRO A 573 -5.98 31.85 -36.14
CA PRO A 573 -6.46 31.92 -37.51
C PRO A 573 -6.83 33.38 -37.83
N THR A 574 -6.09 34.00 -38.75
CA THR A 574 -6.40 35.36 -39.22
C THR A 574 -7.76 35.30 -39.90
N THR A 575 -8.78 35.87 -39.27
CA THR A 575 -10.11 36.00 -39.85
C THR A 575 -9.98 36.64 -41.24
N PRO A 576 -10.48 36.03 -42.32
CA PRO A 576 -10.52 36.70 -43.61
C PRO A 576 -11.31 37.99 -43.43
N ALA A 577 -10.65 39.13 -43.64
CA ALA A 577 -11.33 40.42 -43.61
C ALA A 577 -12.49 40.36 -44.61
N ALA A 578 -13.70 40.65 -44.14
CA ALA A 578 -14.88 40.67 -45.00
C ALA A 578 -14.58 41.56 -46.21
N ALA A 579 -14.80 41.02 -47.41
CA ALA A 579 -14.59 41.79 -48.64
C ALA A 579 -15.41 43.09 -48.55
N PRO A 580 -14.80 44.27 -48.70
CA PRO A 580 -15.54 45.52 -48.62
C PRO A 580 -16.55 45.57 -49.78
N ASP A 581 -17.79 45.92 -49.45
CA ASP A 581 -18.86 46.08 -50.44
C ASP A 581 -18.44 47.02 -51.57
N GLY A 582 -18.84 46.66 -52.80
CA GLY A 582 -18.48 47.39 -54.01
C GLY A 582 -19.06 48.80 -54.03
N GLY A 583 -18.24 49.79 -53.68
CA GLY A 583 -18.59 51.22 -53.63
C GLY A 583 -17.53 52.12 -54.28
N GLY A 584 -16.99 51.72 -55.43
CA GLY A 584 -15.94 52.46 -56.14
C GLY A 584 -16.48 53.55 -57.08
N GLY A 585 -16.66 54.77 -56.56
CA GLY A 585 -16.84 55.98 -57.36
C GLY A 585 -15.55 56.80 -57.48
N ASP A 586 -15.18 57.12 -58.71
CA ASP A 586 -14.24 58.16 -59.19
C ASP A 586 -13.08 58.72 -58.33
N MET A 587 -11.87 58.47 -58.84
CA MET A 587 -10.83 59.46 -59.19
C MET A 587 -9.94 60.16 -58.13
N ALA A 588 -8.64 59.96 -58.38
CA ALA A 588 -7.51 60.91 -58.29
C ALA A 588 -6.88 61.25 -56.92
N GLY A 589 -5.53 61.17 -56.85
CA GLY A 589 -4.78 61.99 -55.89
C GLY A 589 -3.40 61.52 -55.40
N ALA A 590 -2.36 61.70 -56.22
CA ALA A 590 -0.98 62.07 -55.84
C ALA A 590 -0.06 61.12 -55.00
N CYS A 591 1.17 60.98 -55.52
CA CYS A 591 2.35 60.36 -54.91
C CYS A 591 2.91 61.07 -53.65
N GLY A 592 3.73 60.34 -52.87
CA GLY A 592 4.70 60.93 -51.93
C GLY A 592 5.71 59.92 -51.35
N CYS A 593 6.99 60.04 -51.70
CA CYS A 593 8.10 59.27 -51.08
C CYS A 593 9.12 60.19 -50.39
N ARG A 594 9.64 59.77 -49.22
CA ARG A 594 10.91 60.14 -48.53
C ARG A 594 11.04 59.20 -47.30
N THR A 595 12.06 58.35 -47.10
CA THR A 595 13.47 58.59 -46.70
C THR A 595 13.62 59.42 -45.40
N THR A 596 14.44 59.10 -44.37
CA THR A 596 15.34 57.96 -44.02
C THR A 596 15.85 58.14 -42.56
N ALA A 597 16.52 57.12 -41.99
CA ALA A 597 17.39 57.14 -40.79
C ALA A 597 16.69 57.07 -39.40
N GLY A 598 17.28 56.42 -38.39
CA GLY A 598 18.56 55.68 -38.36
C GLY A 598 18.76 54.84 -37.09
N ALA A 599 19.77 53.96 -37.10
CA ALA A 599 20.22 53.17 -35.95
C ALA A 599 21.29 53.92 -35.13
N PRO A 600 21.61 53.45 -33.91
CA PRO A 600 22.90 52.74 -33.78
C PRO A 600 22.84 51.45 -32.94
N SER A 601 23.99 50.80 -32.80
CA SER A 601 24.14 49.38 -32.49
C SER A 601 24.99 49.09 -31.25
N LEU A 602 24.67 47.99 -30.54
CA LEU A 602 25.62 47.03 -29.91
C LEU A 602 26.43 47.55 -28.68
N PRO A 603 26.93 46.69 -27.75
CA PRO A 603 27.58 45.40 -28.03
C PRO A 603 27.16 44.17 -27.22
N ALA A 604 27.56 43.01 -27.74
CA ALA A 604 27.56 41.73 -27.05
C ALA A 604 28.84 41.57 -26.18
N LEU A 605 28.76 40.75 -25.13
CA LEU A 605 29.91 40.29 -24.37
C LEU A 605 29.92 38.75 -24.30
N THR A 606 31.09 38.15 -24.42
CA THR A 606 31.29 36.69 -24.41
C THR A 606 32.32 36.35 -23.34
N LEU A 607 32.07 35.34 -22.48
CA LEU A 607 33.16 34.58 -21.87
C LEU A 607 32.73 33.17 -21.43
N MET A 608 33.71 32.25 -21.45
CA MET A 608 33.58 30.81 -21.20
C MET A 608 33.64 30.44 -19.70
N GLY A 609 33.21 29.23 -19.32
CA GLY A 609 33.46 28.71 -17.96
C GLY A 609 32.97 27.28 -17.62
N ALA A 610 33.67 26.26 -18.10
CA ALA A 610 33.81 24.91 -17.51
C ALA A 610 32.58 24.13 -16.95
N LEU A 611 32.13 23.09 -17.67
CA LEU A 611 31.47 21.92 -17.07
C LEU A 611 32.50 20.83 -16.73
N ALA A 612 32.50 20.34 -15.49
CA ALA A 612 33.30 19.18 -15.08
C ALA A 612 32.44 17.90 -15.02
N ALA A 613 32.75 16.90 -15.83
CA ALA A 613 32.02 15.64 -15.88
C ALA A 613 32.63 14.57 -14.95
N LEU A 614 31.88 14.10 -13.95
CA LEU A 614 32.25 12.93 -13.15
C LEU A 614 31.67 11.64 -13.75
N ARG A 615 32.47 10.95 -14.58
CA ARG A 615 32.25 9.52 -14.89
C ARG A 615 32.69 8.65 -13.71
N ARG A 616 31.77 7.94 -13.05
CA ARG A 616 32.13 6.75 -12.25
C ARG A 616 32.03 5.48 -13.08
N ARG A 617 33.17 4.81 -13.27
CA ARG A 617 33.27 3.50 -13.93
C ARG A 617 32.74 2.40 -13.00
N ARG A 618 31.94 1.47 -13.55
CA ARG A 618 31.71 0.15 -12.96
C ARG A 618 33.04 -0.63 -12.88
N ARG A 619 33.28 -1.33 -11.78
CA ARG A 619 34.13 -2.54 -11.72
C ARG A 619 33.49 -3.53 -10.74
N ARG A 620 33.22 -4.73 -11.26
CA ARG A 620 33.20 -6.02 -10.51
C ARG A 620 34.65 -6.40 -10.12
N PRO A 621 34.93 -7.40 -9.25
CA PRO A 621 34.11 -8.56 -8.87
C PRO A 621 32.75 -8.24 -8.24
#